data_AF-A0A1K0J6P2-F1
#
_entry.id   AF-A0A1K0J6P2-F1
#
_cell.length_a   1.000
_cell.length_b   1.000
_cell.length_c   1.000
_cell.angle_alpha   90.00
_cell.angle_beta   90.00
_cell.angle_gamma   90.00
#
_symmetry.space_group_name_H-M   'P 1'
#
loop_
_entity.id
_entity.type
_entity.pdbx_description
1 polymer ?
#
loop_
_entity_poly.entity_id
_entity_poly.type
_entity_poly.pdbx_seq_one_letter_code
_entity_poly.pdbx_strand_id
1 'polypeptide(L)'
;MPTQPHPAPAPSPAPRPAPSAPAALTWTYPFADAQKKEITDPQKFYHALSHMDDGFFPLGVNGFPHGGAHFGGGTAPRLDQSGGVRCIADGEIVAYRINDRYPHLQFADGKWAAYSTGFVLVRHHLALPPAPNSTGPQPADEKQDVYSLYLHMADWSTYLADEKLRRPFWWDVDAFRVLGKDHQHPAPGGDAPAAAGAFVWTEPKAGRKRGQFTAGKQVGFLPEDCEVIVGEKRGAWGHIQSITMGGMISPTAGGTFGSEDLNVPWEAPDGTPNAPTTSKDDWGWINLRGHQPTKEPKQLDQVVIPGTPIPVKAGTPLGQLGEYHDYERATPLPPIARRQILHLEVFTDDGFSAFLAKSRARAAQLPADQRSLLVINAGAKLVQAIPAADRKLRLYMR
;
A
#
# COMPACT_ATOMS: atom_id res chain seq x y z
N MET A 1 -34.46 -30.07 61.06
CA MET A 1 -33.55 -28.89 61.11
C MET A 1 -32.15 -29.45 60.88
N PRO A 2 -31.56 -29.24 59.68
CA PRO A 2 -31.16 -27.91 59.22
C PRO A 2 -31.77 -27.54 57.85
N THR A 3 -31.99 -26.24 57.66
CA THR A 3 -32.46 -25.63 56.41
C THR A 3 -31.29 -25.51 55.43
N GLN A 4 -31.38 -26.17 54.27
CA GLN A 4 -30.45 -25.94 53.16
C GLN A 4 -30.70 -24.53 52.58
N PRO A 5 -29.66 -23.70 52.37
CA PRO A 5 -29.80 -22.43 51.68
C PRO A 5 -29.99 -22.67 50.18
N HIS A 6 -30.99 -22.01 49.59
CA HIS A 6 -31.17 -21.95 48.14
C HIS A 6 -29.96 -21.26 47.48
N PRO A 7 -29.44 -21.78 46.35
CA PRO A 7 -28.38 -21.11 45.61
C PRO A 7 -28.91 -19.81 44.99
N ALA A 8 -28.11 -18.74 45.09
CA ALA A 8 -28.40 -17.45 44.49
C ALA A 8 -28.49 -17.55 42.95
N PRO A 9 -29.39 -16.80 42.29
CA PRO A 9 -29.49 -16.79 40.84
C PRO A 9 -28.17 -16.26 40.24
N ALA A 10 -27.70 -16.93 39.19
CA ALA A 10 -26.50 -16.55 38.46
C ALA A 10 -26.62 -15.11 37.91
N PRO A 11 -25.54 -14.29 37.98
CA PRO A 11 -25.57 -12.95 37.43
C PRO A 11 -25.84 -13.01 35.92
N SER A 12 -26.77 -12.16 35.45
CA SER A 12 -27.05 -12.05 34.02
C SER A 12 -25.79 -11.70 33.24
N PRO A 13 -25.54 -12.35 32.09
CA PRO A 13 -24.37 -12.05 31.28
C PRO A 13 -24.40 -10.58 30.86
N ALA A 14 -23.27 -9.89 30.98
CA ALA A 14 -23.11 -8.52 30.55
C ALA A 14 -23.56 -8.36 29.07
N PRO A 15 -24.24 -7.26 28.70
CA PRO A 15 -24.68 -7.06 27.34
C PRO A 15 -23.48 -7.13 26.39
N ARG A 16 -23.57 -8.05 25.43
CA ARG A 16 -22.56 -8.24 24.39
C ARG A 16 -22.38 -6.90 23.66
N PRO A 17 -21.14 -6.41 23.46
CA PRO A 17 -20.92 -5.17 22.74
C PRO A 17 -21.54 -5.29 21.34
N ALA A 18 -22.28 -4.26 20.93
CA ALA A 18 -22.90 -4.21 19.62
C ALA A 18 -21.85 -4.46 18.53
N PRO A 19 -22.16 -5.27 17.49
CA PRO A 19 -21.23 -5.47 16.39
C PRO A 19 -20.92 -4.12 15.73
N SER A 20 -19.65 -3.75 15.71
CA SER A 20 -19.17 -2.54 15.04
C SER A 20 -19.53 -2.60 13.56
N ALA A 21 -20.14 -1.54 13.04
CA ALA A 21 -20.38 -1.38 11.60
C ALA A 21 -19.09 -1.69 10.81
N PRO A 22 -19.18 -2.34 9.63
CA PRO A 22 -18.01 -2.57 8.80
C PRO A 22 -17.38 -1.22 8.46
N ALA A 23 -16.08 -1.11 8.69
CA ALA A 23 -15.34 0.08 8.32
C ALA A 23 -15.42 0.26 6.80
N ALA A 24 -15.92 1.41 6.36
CA ALA A 24 -15.84 1.82 4.96
C ALA A 24 -14.40 1.73 4.47
N LEU A 25 -14.21 1.33 3.20
CA LEU A 25 -12.87 1.39 2.61
C LEU A 25 -12.35 2.81 2.66
N THR A 26 -11.14 2.97 3.19
CA THR A 26 -10.40 4.22 3.06
C THR A 26 -9.83 4.27 1.66
N TRP A 27 -10.15 5.35 0.93
CA TRP A 27 -9.66 5.59 -0.43
C TRP A 27 -8.65 6.73 -0.44
N THR A 28 -7.68 6.65 -1.34
CA THR A 28 -6.78 7.73 -1.69
C THR A 28 -6.44 7.67 -3.18
N TYR A 29 -5.94 8.78 -3.72
CA TYR A 29 -5.41 8.79 -5.06
C TYR A 29 -4.00 8.19 -5.14
N PRO A 30 -3.63 7.58 -6.28
CA PRO A 30 -2.35 6.88 -6.43
C PRO A 30 -1.13 7.81 -6.33
N PHE A 31 -1.32 9.12 -6.48
CA PHE A 31 -0.28 10.15 -6.40
C PHE A 31 -0.74 11.33 -5.54
N ALA A 32 0.23 11.99 -4.90
CA ALA A 32 0.04 13.30 -4.28
C ALA A 32 0.13 14.40 -5.34
N ASP A 33 -0.16 15.65 -4.98
CA ASP A 33 0.17 16.78 -5.86
C ASP A 33 1.68 17.00 -5.97
N ALA A 34 2.10 17.88 -6.89
CA ALA A 34 3.50 18.21 -7.11
C ALA A 34 4.22 18.79 -5.86
N GLN A 35 3.48 19.20 -4.83
CA GLN A 35 4.01 19.64 -3.53
C GLN A 35 3.97 18.54 -2.47
N LYS A 36 3.74 17.28 -2.88
CA LYS A 36 3.66 16.08 -2.03
C LYS A 36 2.50 16.12 -1.03
N LYS A 37 1.43 16.86 -1.32
CA LYS A 37 0.22 16.92 -0.49
C LYS A 37 -0.87 16.02 -1.02
N GLU A 38 -1.65 15.43 -0.12
CA GLU A 38 -2.82 14.65 -0.50
C GLU A 38 -3.82 15.50 -1.28
N ILE A 39 -4.30 14.94 -2.38
CA ILE A 39 -5.33 15.55 -3.21
C ILE A 39 -6.68 15.01 -2.75
N THR A 40 -7.61 15.91 -2.45
CA THR A 40 -9.00 15.55 -2.14
C THR A 40 -9.99 16.04 -3.20
N ASP A 41 -9.57 16.98 -4.05
CA ASP A 41 -10.37 17.50 -5.17
C ASP A 41 -10.13 16.67 -6.44
N PRO A 42 -11.16 15.94 -6.95
CA PRO A 42 -11.04 15.14 -8.17
C PRO A 42 -10.68 15.97 -9.41
N GLN A 43 -11.00 17.27 -9.44
CA GLN A 43 -10.70 18.12 -10.60
C GLN A 43 -9.20 18.25 -10.86
N LYS A 44 -8.37 18.16 -9.81
CA LYS A 44 -6.91 18.13 -9.99
C LYS A 44 -6.46 16.92 -10.82
N PHE A 45 -7.07 15.76 -10.59
CA PHE A 45 -6.79 14.55 -11.36
C PHE A 45 -7.34 14.64 -12.78
N TYR A 46 -8.57 15.13 -12.97
CA TYR A 46 -9.13 15.30 -14.31
C TYR A 46 -8.29 16.26 -15.16
N HIS A 47 -7.88 17.39 -14.58
CA HIS A 47 -6.98 18.33 -15.23
C HIS A 47 -5.60 17.71 -15.49
N ALA A 48 -5.06 16.90 -14.60
CA ALA A 48 -3.79 16.21 -14.87
C ALA A 48 -3.94 15.20 -16.03
N LEU A 49 -4.98 14.37 -16.00
CA LEU A 49 -5.27 13.35 -17.00
C LEU A 49 -5.55 13.96 -18.37
N SER A 50 -6.09 15.18 -18.45
CA SER A 50 -6.30 15.87 -19.73
C SER A 50 -5.00 16.23 -20.48
N HIS A 51 -3.83 16.05 -19.84
CA HIS A 51 -2.51 16.26 -20.45
C HIS A 51 -1.82 14.98 -20.92
N MET A 52 -2.48 13.82 -20.81
CA MET A 52 -1.96 12.57 -21.36
C MET A 52 -2.06 12.55 -22.89
N ASP A 53 -1.09 11.91 -23.55
CA ASP A 53 -0.98 11.82 -25.01
C ASP A 53 -1.31 10.42 -25.57
N ASP A 54 -1.72 9.47 -24.73
CA ASP A 54 -2.10 8.08 -25.05
C ASP A 54 -3.59 7.76 -24.95
N GLY A 55 -4.41 8.76 -24.64
CA GLY A 55 -5.85 8.67 -24.68
C GLY A 55 -6.49 9.16 -23.39
N PHE A 56 -7.82 9.15 -23.39
CA PHE A 56 -8.60 9.59 -22.24
C PHE A 56 -9.54 8.46 -21.86
N PHE A 57 -9.38 7.90 -20.66
CA PHE A 57 -10.31 6.90 -20.14
C PHE A 57 -11.76 7.37 -20.36
N PRO A 58 -12.64 6.53 -20.96
CA PRO A 58 -12.49 5.10 -21.23
C PRO A 58 -12.08 4.73 -22.68
N LEU A 59 -11.48 5.65 -23.45
CA LEU A 59 -11.07 5.41 -24.84
C LEU A 59 -9.55 5.59 -25.02
N GLY A 60 -8.91 4.63 -25.69
CA GLY A 60 -7.51 4.75 -26.11
C GLY A 60 -7.35 5.65 -27.33
N VAL A 61 -6.11 6.08 -27.63
CA VAL A 61 -5.79 6.85 -28.86
C VAL A 61 -6.23 6.17 -30.16
N ASN A 62 -6.34 4.83 -30.15
CA ASN A 62 -6.82 4.04 -31.28
C ASN A 62 -8.36 4.04 -31.42
N GLY A 63 -9.09 4.73 -30.53
CA GLY A 63 -10.56 4.79 -30.53
C GLY A 63 -11.25 3.56 -29.95
N PHE A 64 -10.52 2.57 -29.45
CA PHE A 64 -11.09 1.38 -28.81
C PHE A 64 -11.33 1.60 -27.31
N PRO A 65 -12.30 0.88 -26.70
CA PRO A 65 -12.48 0.85 -25.26
C PRO A 65 -11.17 0.50 -24.54
N HIS A 66 -10.85 1.27 -23.51
CA HIS A 66 -9.63 1.15 -22.73
C HIS A 66 -9.96 0.98 -21.25
N GLY A 67 -9.42 -0.07 -20.64
CA GLY A 67 -9.82 -0.56 -19.32
C GLY A 67 -9.34 0.30 -18.14
N GLY A 68 -8.38 1.19 -18.36
CA GLY A 68 -7.76 1.95 -17.26
C GLY A 68 -7.30 3.35 -17.62
N ALA A 69 -6.78 4.01 -16.60
CA ALA A 69 -6.22 5.35 -16.69
C ALA A 69 -4.69 5.28 -16.79
N HIS A 70 -4.13 6.14 -17.63
CA HIS A 70 -2.69 6.29 -17.77
C HIS A 70 -2.16 7.48 -16.96
N PHE A 71 -0.99 7.28 -16.35
CA PHE A 71 -0.23 8.33 -15.67
C PHE A 71 1.21 8.27 -16.13
N GLY A 72 1.80 9.40 -16.52
CA GLY A 72 3.19 9.46 -16.96
C GLY A 72 3.64 10.91 -17.12
N GLY A 73 4.48 11.17 -18.12
CA GLY A 73 5.06 12.50 -18.35
C GLY A 73 4.04 13.65 -18.46
N GLY A 74 2.86 13.43 -19.02
CA GLY A 74 1.81 14.45 -19.12
C GLY A 74 1.21 14.87 -17.77
N THR A 75 1.08 13.91 -16.84
CA THR A 75 0.52 14.15 -15.51
C THR A 75 1.58 14.54 -14.48
N ALA A 76 2.86 14.21 -14.71
CA ALA A 76 3.97 14.42 -13.76
C ALA A 76 4.19 15.88 -13.30
N PRO A 77 3.94 16.92 -14.12
CA PRO A 77 4.02 18.31 -13.65
C PRO A 77 2.98 18.68 -12.58
N ARG A 78 1.92 17.87 -12.43
CA ARG A 78 0.79 18.14 -11.52
C ARG A 78 0.67 17.11 -10.39
N LEU A 79 1.10 15.88 -10.65
CA LEU A 79 1.05 14.76 -9.74
C LEU A 79 2.47 14.28 -9.42
N ASP A 80 2.85 14.24 -8.15
CA ASP A 80 4.17 13.73 -7.75
C ASP A 80 4.26 12.22 -8.00
N GLN A 81 4.98 11.86 -9.06
CA GLN A 81 5.27 10.48 -9.43
C GLN A 81 6.65 10.01 -8.93
N SER A 82 7.46 10.90 -8.34
CA SER A 82 8.83 10.56 -7.91
C SER A 82 8.87 9.55 -6.75
N GLY A 83 7.83 9.56 -5.91
CA GLY A 83 7.66 8.60 -4.81
C GLY A 83 7.13 7.22 -5.25
N GLY A 84 6.85 7.03 -6.54
CA GLY A 84 6.20 5.84 -7.08
C GLY A 84 4.67 5.85 -6.88
N VAL A 85 4.04 4.78 -7.37
CA VAL A 85 2.58 4.60 -7.29
C VAL A 85 2.16 4.12 -5.90
N ARG A 86 1.02 4.60 -5.41
CA ARG A 86 0.43 4.20 -4.13
C ARG A 86 -0.87 3.43 -4.31
N CYS A 87 -1.13 2.51 -3.40
CA CYS A 87 -2.35 1.73 -3.34
C CYS A 87 -3.57 2.64 -3.10
N ILE A 88 -4.61 2.52 -3.93
CA ILE A 88 -5.76 3.44 -3.91
C ILE A 88 -6.73 3.18 -2.76
N ALA A 89 -6.70 1.98 -2.16
CA ALA A 89 -7.55 1.64 -1.02
C ALA A 89 -6.92 0.55 -0.15
N ASP A 90 -7.44 0.38 1.06
CA ASP A 90 -7.14 -0.77 1.91
C ASP A 90 -7.43 -2.08 1.17
N GLY A 91 -6.53 -3.06 1.27
CA GLY A 91 -6.67 -4.32 0.54
C GLY A 91 -5.55 -5.31 0.83
N GLU A 92 -5.41 -6.30 -0.05
CA GLU A 92 -4.39 -7.34 0.02
C GLU A 92 -3.76 -7.53 -1.36
N ILE A 93 -2.43 -7.53 -1.45
CA ILE A 93 -1.74 -7.93 -2.69
C ILE A 93 -1.95 -9.45 -2.84
N VAL A 94 -2.53 -9.83 -3.98
CA VAL A 94 -2.89 -11.22 -4.29
C VAL A 94 -2.10 -11.80 -5.46
N ALA A 95 -1.50 -10.96 -6.29
CA ALA A 95 -0.54 -11.36 -7.30
C ALA A 95 0.38 -10.19 -7.66
N TYR A 96 1.60 -10.48 -8.08
CA TYR A 96 2.51 -9.47 -8.63
C TYR A 96 3.53 -10.11 -9.57
N ARG A 97 4.20 -9.28 -10.36
CA ARG A 97 5.40 -9.62 -11.12
C ARG A 97 6.39 -8.48 -11.04
N ILE A 98 7.65 -8.80 -10.77
CA ILE A 98 8.78 -7.87 -10.86
C ILE A 98 9.69 -8.42 -11.95
N ASN A 99 9.97 -7.62 -12.98
CA ASN A 99 10.94 -8.00 -13.99
C ASN A 99 12.36 -7.86 -13.45
N ASP A 100 13.31 -8.71 -13.81
CA ASP A 100 14.74 -8.41 -13.59
C ASP A 100 15.15 -7.20 -14.45
N ARG A 101 14.84 -7.33 -15.74
CA ARG A 101 15.01 -6.32 -16.79
C ARG A 101 13.77 -6.25 -17.66
N TYR A 102 13.47 -5.07 -18.21
CA TYR A 102 12.38 -4.96 -19.18
C TYR A 102 12.61 -5.87 -20.40
N PRO A 103 11.61 -6.67 -20.80
CA PRO A 103 11.64 -7.31 -22.09
C PRO A 103 11.63 -6.28 -23.22
N HIS A 104 12.16 -6.71 -24.37
CA HIS A 104 12.18 -5.94 -25.59
C HIS A 104 11.42 -6.68 -26.68
N LEU A 105 10.58 -5.95 -27.39
CA LEU A 105 9.94 -6.41 -28.61
C LEU A 105 10.70 -5.83 -29.81
N GLN A 106 11.03 -6.65 -30.80
CA GLN A 106 11.49 -6.17 -32.11
C GLN A 106 10.35 -6.31 -33.12
N PHE A 107 9.97 -5.20 -33.73
CA PHE A 107 8.99 -5.17 -34.82
C PHE A 107 9.61 -5.64 -36.13
N ALA A 108 8.77 -6.03 -37.09
CA ALA A 108 9.20 -6.55 -38.39
C ALA A 108 10.02 -5.54 -39.23
N ASP A 109 9.86 -4.24 -38.96
CA ASP A 109 10.65 -3.16 -39.58
C ASP A 109 12.00 -2.90 -38.86
N GLY A 110 12.38 -3.77 -37.93
CA GLY A 110 13.64 -3.72 -37.19
C GLY A 110 13.65 -2.80 -35.98
N LYS A 111 12.56 -2.06 -35.72
CA LYS A 111 12.46 -1.19 -34.54
C LYS A 111 12.26 -1.98 -33.25
N TRP A 112 12.78 -1.45 -32.16
CA TRP A 112 12.68 -2.01 -30.82
C TRP A 112 11.76 -1.17 -29.92
N ALA A 113 11.00 -1.85 -29.07
CA ALA A 113 10.24 -1.25 -27.97
C ALA A 113 10.56 -1.97 -26.66
N ALA A 114 10.86 -1.20 -25.61
CA ALA A 114 10.91 -1.73 -24.24
C ALA A 114 9.51 -1.67 -23.63
N TYR A 115 9.15 -2.69 -22.86
CA TYR A 115 7.89 -2.69 -22.15
C TYR A 115 8.01 -3.45 -20.84
N SER A 116 7.33 -2.97 -19.81
CA SER A 116 7.21 -3.68 -18.56
C SER A 116 6.04 -4.66 -18.62
N THR A 117 6.33 -5.88 -18.18
CA THR A 117 5.33 -6.90 -17.83
C THR A 117 5.08 -6.96 -16.33
N GLY A 118 5.76 -6.11 -15.56
CA GLY A 118 5.63 -6.00 -14.12
C GLY A 118 4.28 -5.41 -13.75
N PHE A 119 3.68 -5.98 -12.71
CA PHE A 119 2.40 -5.51 -12.18
C PHE A 119 2.25 -5.80 -10.70
N VAL A 120 1.31 -5.09 -10.08
CA VAL A 120 0.78 -5.42 -8.74
C VAL A 120 -0.74 -5.53 -8.85
N LEU A 121 -1.30 -6.62 -8.32
CA LEU A 121 -2.74 -6.83 -8.23
C LEU A 121 -3.18 -6.80 -6.77
N VAL A 122 -4.04 -5.85 -6.43
CA VAL A 122 -4.58 -5.67 -5.08
C VAL A 122 -6.05 -6.00 -5.08
N ARG A 123 -6.46 -6.90 -4.18
CA ARG A 123 -7.86 -7.19 -3.88
C ARG A 123 -8.34 -6.33 -2.71
N HIS A 124 -9.48 -5.69 -2.89
CA HIS A 124 -10.18 -4.86 -1.92
C HIS A 124 -11.52 -5.50 -1.57
N HIS A 125 -11.97 -5.31 -0.34
CA HIS A 125 -13.26 -5.81 0.10
C HIS A 125 -14.24 -4.66 0.30
N LEU A 126 -15.16 -4.50 -0.64
CA LEU A 126 -16.32 -3.62 -0.47
C LEU A 126 -17.38 -4.31 0.37
N ALA A 127 -18.03 -3.55 1.25
CA ALA A 127 -19.22 -3.97 1.97
C ALA A 127 -20.27 -2.88 1.85
N LEU A 128 -21.52 -3.26 1.68
CA LEU A 128 -22.63 -2.30 1.75
C LEU A 128 -22.68 -1.67 3.15
N PRO A 129 -23.13 -0.42 3.30
CA PRO A 129 -23.46 0.12 4.62
C PRO A 129 -24.54 -0.77 5.27
N PRO A 130 -24.56 -0.96 6.61
CA PRO A 130 -25.56 -1.80 7.27
C PRO A 130 -27.00 -1.41 6.91
N ALA A 131 -27.91 -2.39 6.86
CA ALA A 131 -29.32 -2.11 6.67
C ALA A 131 -29.85 -1.29 7.86
N PRO A 132 -30.82 -0.38 7.64
CA PRO A 132 -31.51 0.30 8.74
C PRO A 132 -32.01 -0.72 9.77
N ASN A 133 -31.79 -0.44 11.05
CA ASN A 133 -32.19 -1.30 12.18
C ASN A 133 -31.55 -2.69 12.23
N SER A 134 -30.55 -2.99 11.40
CA SER A 134 -29.80 -4.24 11.49
C SER A 134 -28.82 -4.21 12.67
N THR A 135 -28.95 -5.19 13.56
CA THR A 135 -28.05 -5.41 14.71
C THR A 135 -27.23 -6.69 14.58
N GLY A 136 -27.45 -7.44 13.50
CA GLY A 136 -26.79 -8.71 13.22
C GLY A 136 -25.51 -8.58 12.38
N PRO A 137 -24.74 -9.67 12.23
CA PRO A 137 -23.61 -9.71 11.30
C PRO A 137 -24.10 -9.48 9.86
N GLN A 138 -23.32 -8.74 9.08
CA GLN A 138 -23.68 -8.42 7.71
C GLN A 138 -23.62 -9.68 6.81
N PRO A 139 -24.65 -9.93 5.99
CA PRO A 139 -24.67 -11.04 5.04
C PRO A 139 -23.47 -11.04 4.09
N ALA A 140 -23.00 -12.23 3.71
CA ALA A 140 -21.82 -12.39 2.84
C ALA A 140 -22.04 -11.83 1.43
N ASP A 141 -23.28 -11.90 0.96
CA ASP A 141 -23.78 -11.43 -0.33
C ASP A 141 -24.02 -9.90 -0.37
N GLU A 142 -23.67 -9.19 0.70
CA GLU A 142 -23.52 -7.74 0.77
C GLU A 142 -22.05 -7.30 0.76
N LYS A 143 -21.15 -8.20 0.37
CA LYS A 143 -19.72 -7.92 0.14
C LYS A 143 -19.37 -8.20 -1.31
N GLN A 144 -18.36 -7.49 -1.80
CA GLN A 144 -17.85 -7.64 -3.15
C GLN A 144 -16.35 -7.43 -3.16
N ASP A 145 -15.64 -8.29 -3.88
CA ASP A 145 -14.23 -8.09 -4.16
C ASP A 145 -14.08 -7.14 -5.35
N VAL A 146 -13.24 -6.12 -5.16
CA VAL A 146 -12.81 -5.19 -6.21
C VAL A 146 -11.31 -5.33 -6.34
N TYR A 147 -10.83 -5.34 -7.57
CA TYR A 147 -9.41 -5.48 -7.85
C TYR A 147 -8.89 -4.17 -8.43
N SER A 148 -7.73 -3.70 -7.95
CA SER A 148 -6.95 -2.68 -8.65
C SER A 148 -5.68 -3.31 -9.20
N LEU A 149 -5.43 -3.10 -10.50
CA LEU A 149 -4.30 -3.64 -11.23
C LEU A 149 -3.40 -2.47 -11.67
N TYR A 150 -2.17 -2.47 -11.16
CA TYR A 150 -1.13 -1.48 -11.44
C TYR A 150 -0.14 -2.12 -12.42
N LEU A 151 -0.25 -1.77 -13.69
CA LEU A 151 0.57 -2.30 -14.79
C LEU A 151 1.76 -1.39 -15.10
N HIS A 152 2.69 -1.96 -15.85
CA HIS A 152 3.91 -1.30 -16.29
C HIS A 152 4.79 -0.86 -15.11
N MET A 153 4.92 -1.69 -14.08
CA MET A 153 5.74 -1.39 -12.90
C MET A 153 7.23 -1.45 -13.22
N ALA A 154 8.07 -0.73 -12.46
CA ALA A 154 9.51 -0.74 -12.67
C ALA A 154 10.16 -2.12 -12.51
N ASP A 155 11.20 -2.41 -13.30
CA ASP A 155 12.01 -3.63 -13.18
C ASP A 155 13.02 -3.49 -12.02
N TRP A 156 13.66 -4.60 -11.64
CA TRP A 156 14.66 -4.63 -10.59
C TRP A 156 15.89 -3.77 -10.94
N SER A 157 16.33 -3.83 -12.20
CA SER A 157 17.45 -3.05 -12.71
C SER A 157 17.27 -1.53 -12.51
N THR A 158 16.04 -1.02 -12.57
CA THR A 158 15.72 0.38 -12.24
C THR A 158 16.10 0.72 -10.78
N TYR A 159 15.83 -0.18 -9.82
CA TYR A 159 16.18 0.03 -8.41
C TYR A 159 17.65 -0.25 -8.08
N LEU A 160 18.37 -0.96 -8.96
CA LEU A 160 19.82 -1.09 -8.90
C LEU A 160 20.52 0.18 -9.40
N ALA A 161 19.95 0.84 -10.41
CA ALA A 161 20.50 2.05 -10.99
C ALA A 161 20.36 3.29 -10.09
N ASP A 162 19.35 3.33 -9.21
CA ASP A 162 19.17 4.41 -8.23
C ASP A 162 18.74 3.84 -6.86
N GLU A 163 19.71 3.77 -5.94
CA GLU A 163 19.50 3.29 -4.57
C GLU A 163 18.54 4.17 -3.75
N LYS A 164 18.29 5.41 -4.18
CA LYS A 164 17.35 6.33 -3.51
C LYS A 164 15.90 5.96 -3.79
N LEU A 165 15.64 5.14 -4.81
CA LEU A 165 14.29 4.69 -5.10
C LEU A 165 13.78 3.80 -3.96
N ARG A 166 12.65 4.21 -3.40
CA ARG A 166 12.01 3.45 -2.33
C ARG A 166 11.60 2.07 -2.84
N ARG A 167 12.12 1.03 -2.19
CA ARG A 167 11.74 -0.35 -2.45
C ARG A 167 10.56 -0.74 -1.56
N PRO A 168 9.47 -1.29 -2.11
CA PRO A 168 8.31 -1.68 -1.31
C PRO A 168 8.62 -2.79 -0.29
N PHE A 169 8.16 -2.59 0.96
CA PHE A 169 8.40 -3.55 2.06
C PHE A 169 7.84 -4.96 1.82
N TRP A 170 6.85 -5.08 0.93
CA TRP A 170 6.12 -6.32 0.68
C TRP A 170 6.85 -7.26 -0.29
N TRP A 171 7.97 -6.84 -0.87
CA TRP A 171 8.82 -7.73 -1.65
C TRP A 171 9.30 -8.92 -0.82
N ASP A 172 9.50 -10.06 -1.49
CA ASP A 172 10.04 -11.27 -0.86
C ASP A 172 11.55 -11.17 -0.67
N VAL A 173 11.94 -10.31 0.28
CA VAL A 173 13.31 -10.05 0.73
C VAL A 173 13.43 -10.31 2.24
N ASP A 174 14.60 -10.67 2.72
CA ASP A 174 14.85 -10.90 4.15
C ASP A 174 15.68 -9.77 4.80
N ALA A 175 16.33 -8.92 4.01
CA ALA A 175 17.23 -7.89 4.53
C ALA A 175 16.66 -6.48 4.36
N PHE A 176 16.74 -5.70 5.43
CA PHE A 176 16.16 -4.36 5.50
C PHE A 176 17.15 -3.38 6.16
N ARG A 177 17.28 -2.21 5.57
CA ARG A 177 17.91 -1.04 6.18
C ARG A 177 16.85 -0.21 6.90
N VAL A 178 17.12 0.09 8.17
CA VAL A 178 16.31 0.96 9.01
C VAL A 178 16.44 2.38 8.49
N LEU A 179 15.29 3.04 8.31
CA LEU A 179 15.21 4.45 7.94
C LEU A 179 14.63 5.22 9.13
N GLY A 180 14.86 6.54 9.19
CA GLY A 180 14.41 7.45 10.24
C GLY A 180 12.89 7.67 10.31
N LYS A 181 12.13 6.58 10.48
CA LYS A 181 10.66 6.60 10.54
C LYS A 181 10.15 7.05 11.91
N ASP A 182 10.75 6.52 12.96
CA ASP A 182 10.45 6.81 14.35
C ASP A 182 11.62 7.58 14.99
N HIS A 183 11.38 8.19 16.14
CA HIS A 183 12.43 8.80 16.96
C HIS A 183 12.40 8.15 18.33
N GLN A 184 13.56 8.00 18.98
CA GLN A 184 13.62 7.60 20.39
C GLN A 184 12.73 8.50 21.24
N HIS A 185 12.22 7.94 22.35
CA HIS A 185 11.58 8.78 23.37
C HIS A 185 12.58 9.82 23.88
N PRO A 186 12.14 11.06 24.16
CA PRO A 186 13.03 12.09 24.66
C PRO A 186 13.61 11.68 26.02
N ALA A 187 14.85 12.12 26.30
CA ALA A 187 15.45 11.94 27.60
C ALA A 187 14.58 12.63 28.69
N PRO A 188 14.45 12.05 29.90
CA PRO A 188 13.65 12.64 30.98
C PRO A 188 14.04 14.08 31.33
N GLY A 189 15.31 14.46 31.15
CA GLY A 189 15.83 15.82 31.35
C GLY A 189 15.97 16.66 30.07
N GLY A 190 15.74 16.09 28.88
CA GLY A 190 15.89 16.79 27.59
C GLY A 190 17.33 16.98 27.10
N ASP A 191 18.33 16.52 27.85
CA ASP A 191 19.75 16.82 27.59
C ASP A 191 20.41 15.91 26.54
N ALA A 192 19.80 14.77 26.19
CA ALA A 192 20.35 13.84 25.21
C ALA A 192 19.59 13.89 23.87
N PRO A 193 20.31 13.94 22.72
CA PRO A 193 19.68 13.95 21.41
C PRO A 193 19.00 12.61 21.13
N ALA A 194 17.75 12.64 20.67
CA ALA A 194 17.01 11.46 20.22
C ALA A 194 17.45 11.05 18.81
N ALA A 195 17.84 9.79 18.63
CA ALA A 195 18.13 9.23 17.32
C ALA A 195 16.85 8.98 16.52
N ALA A 196 16.90 9.18 15.21
CA ALA A 196 15.92 8.65 14.27
C ALA A 196 16.19 7.16 13.99
N GLY A 197 15.15 6.39 13.68
CA GLY A 197 15.26 4.95 13.45
C GLY A 197 13.93 4.22 13.57
N ALA A 198 13.94 3.07 14.27
CA ALA A 198 12.77 2.23 14.45
C ALA A 198 12.73 1.57 15.83
N PHE A 199 11.53 1.54 16.42
CA PHE A 199 11.32 0.75 17.63
C PHE A 199 11.30 -0.75 17.32
N VAL A 200 11.88 -1.53 18.24
CA VAL A 200 11.82 -2.99 18.28
C VAL A 200 10.89 -3.42 19.40
N TRP A 201 10.11 -4.47 19.13
CA TRP A 201 8.98 -4.86 19.94
C TRP A 201 9.05 -6.34 20.31
N THR A 202 8.41 -6.72 21.42
CA THR A 202 8.03 -8.12 21.63
C THR A 202 7.09 -8.60 20.52
N GLU A 203 6.85 -9.91 20.46
CA GLU A 203 5.96 -10.56 19.48
C GLU A 203 4.65 -9.78 19.24
N PRO A 204 4.31 -9.46 17.98
CA PRO A 204 3.12 -8.70 17.64
C PRO A 204 1.87 -9.55 17.86
N LYS A 205 0.81 -8.93 18.36
CA LYS A 205 -0.46 -9.61 18.66
C LYS A 205 -1.35 -9.61 17.43
N ALA A 206 -1.95 -10.76 17.11
CA ALA A 206 -2.94 -10.86 16.05
C ALA A 206 -4.17 -9.99 16.38
N GLY A 207 -4.61 -9.22 15.39
CA GLY A 207 -5.81 -8.40 15.46
C GLY A 207 -7.08 -9.20 15.19
N ARG A 208 -8.23 -8.51 15.22
CA ARG A 208 -9.55 -9.13 14.96
C ARG A 208 -9.73 -9.56 13.50
N LYS A 209 -9.01 -8.93 12.57
CA LYS A 209 -9.06 -9.23 11.14
C LYS A 209 -7.84 -10.08 10.75
N ARG A 210 -8.04 -11.00 9.81
CA ARG A 210 -6.95 -11.80 9.22
C ARG A 210 -5.85 -10.87 8.69
N GLY A 211 -4.59 -11.20 8.99
CA GLY A 211 -3.44 -10.41 8.56
C GLY A 211 -3.22 -9.10 9.32
N GLN A 212 -4.09 -8.73 10.27
CA GLN A 212 -3.89 -7.56 11.12
C GLN A 212 -3.03 -7.94 12.32
N PHE A 213 -2.04 -7.10 12.63
CA PHE A 213 -1.16 -7.28 13.78
C PHE A 213 -0.95 -5.94 14.48
N THR A 214 -0.98 -5.94 15.81
CA THR A 214 -0.67 -4.77 16.65
C THR A 214 0.66 -4.97 17.36
N ALA A 215 1.37 -3.87 17.56
CA ALA A 215 2.67 -3.86 18.22
C ALA A 215 2.59 -4.50 19.63
N GLY A 216 3.68 -5.18 20.01
CA GLY A 216 3.88 -5.69 21.36
C GLY A 216 4.27 -4.59 22.35
N LYS A 217 5.14 -4.91 23.30
CA LYS A 217 5.82 -3.91 24.14
C LYS A 217 7.14 -3.51 23.50
N GLN A 218 7.56 -2.26 23.63
CA GLN A 218 8.88 -1.82 23.14
C GLN A 218 9.96 -2.44 24.01
N VAL A 219 11.00 -2.98 23.37
CA VAL A 219 12.14 -3.62 24.03
C VAL A 219 13.46 -2.98 23.65
N GLY A 220 13.53 -2.28 22.50
CA GLY A 220 14.74 -1.60 22.05
C GLY A 220 14.46 -0.65 20.89
N PHE A 221 15.52 -0.05 20.37
CA PHE A 221 15.49 0.86 19.25
C PHE A 221 16.67 0.58 18.31
N LEU A 222 16.40 0.53 17.01
CA LEU A 222 17.44 0.45 15.98
C LEU A 222 17.60 1.83 15.36
N PRO A 223 18.77 2.47 15.49
CA PRO A 223 19.05 3.72 14.78
C PRO A 223 18.94 3.58 13.27
N GLU A 224 18.73 4.71 12.61
CA GLU A 224 18.82 4.83 11.15
C GLU A 224 20.13 4.23 10.61
N ASP A 225 20.07 3.67 9.40
CA ASP A 225 21.15 2.94 8.72
C ASP A 225 21.57 1.61 9.34
N CYS A 226 20.98 1.19 10.47
CA CYS A 226 21.13 -0.21 10.91
C CYS A 226 20.56 -1.17 9.85
N GLU A 227 21.17 -2.33 9.69
CA GLU A 227 20.69 -3.37 8.79
C GLU A 227 20.34 -4.63 9.57
N VAL A 228 19.19 -5.21 9.23
CA VAL A 228 18.67 -6.43 9.85
C VAL A 228 18.34 -7.47 8.81
N ILE A 229 18.55 -8.73 9.16
CA ILE A 229 17.96 -9.88 8.49
C ILE A 229 16.76 -10.33 9.32
N VAL A 230 15.62 -10.50 8.67
CA VAL A 230 14.39 -11.00 9.28
C VAL A 230 14.05 -12.40 8.79
N GLY A 231 13.59 -13.24 9.72
CA GLY A 231 13.12 -14.59 9.43
C GLY A 231 11.62 -14.63 9.21
N GLU A 232 10.88 -15.01 10.25
CA GLU A 232 9.42 -15.09 10.21
C GLU A 232 8.78 -13.72 9.90
N LYS A 233 7.79 -13.70 9.00
CA LYS A 233 7.00 -12.50 8.70
C LYS A 233 5.54 -12.69 9.07
N ARG A 234 4.95 -11.66 9.70
CA ARG A 234 3.54 -11.59 10.07
C ARG A 234 2.93 -10.27 9.61
N GLY A 235 2.33 -10.29 8.42
CA GLY A 235 1.85 -9.08 7.76
C GLY A 235 3.02 -8.12 7.49
N ALA A 236 3.03 -6.97 8.14
CA ALA A 236 4.11 -5.97 8.04
C ALA A 236 5.25 -6.16 9.05
N TRP A 237 5.15 -7.14 9.94
CA TRP A 237 6.14 -7.39 10.99
C TRP A 237 7.14 -8.45 10.54
N GLY A 238 8.43 -8.19 10.78
CA GLY A 238 9.50 -9.17 10.60
C GLY A 238 10.15 -9.48 11.95
N HIS A 239 10.32 -10.78 12.23
CA HIS A 239 11.10 -11.25 13.37
C HIS A 239 12.58 -11.10 13.05
N ILE A 240 13.32 -10.37 13.89
CA ILE A 240 14.73 -10.07 13.66
C ILE A 240 15.54 -11.33 13.94
N GLN A 241 16.17 -11.87 12.91
CA GLN A 241 17.08 -13.01 13.03
C GLN A 241 18.48 -12.54 13.42
N SER A 242 18.96 -11.45 12.82
CA SER A 242 20.24 -10.83 13.14
C SER A 242 20.28 -9.36 12.77
N ILE A 243 21.15 -8.62 13.45
CA ILE A 243 21.54 -7.25 13.09
C ILE A 243 22.90 -7.37 12.42
N THR A 244 22.97 -7.04 11.13
CA THR A 244 24.18 -7.18 10.31
C THR A 244 25.00 -5.90 10.24
N MET A 245 24.40 -4.75 10.54
CA MET A 245 25.06 -3.46 10.61
C MET A 245 24.42 -2.61 11.72
N GLY A 246 25.27 -1.91 12.50
CA GLY A 246 24.83 -1.13 13.65
C GLY A 246 24.52 -1.99 14.87
N GLY A 247 23.69 -1.48 15.79
CA GLY A 247 23.34 -2.16 17.03
C GLY A 247 22.06 -1.58 17.64
N MET A 248 21.39 -2.40 18.44
CA MET A 248 20.20 -1.96 19.18
C MET A 248 20.60 -1.12 20.38
N ILE A 249 19.82 -0.08 20.66
CA ILE A 249 20.00 0.84 21.77
C ILE A 249 18.69 1.01 22.56
N SER A 250 18.74 1.81 23.63
CA SER A 250 17.57 2.06 24.47
C SER A 250 16.43 2.72 23.69
N PRO A 251 15.15 2.39 23.95
CA PRO A 251 14.00 3.11 23.41
C PRO A 251 13.98 4.61 23.77
N THR A 252 14.69 5.00 24.82
CA THR A 252 14.74 6.38 25.34
C THR A 252 16.14 6.96 25.17
N ALA A 253 16.23 8.19 24.67
CA ALA A 253 17.50 8.89 24.48
C ALA A 253 18.28 8.99 25.80
N GLY A 254 19.56 8.62 25.77
CA GLY A 254 20.43 8.57 26.95
C GLY A 254 20.10 7.48 27.97
N GLY A 255 19.13 6.60 27.68
CA GLY A 255 18.79 5.47 28.55
C GLY A 255 19.79 4.32 28.42
N THR A 256 19.93 3.54 29.49
CA THR A 256 20.65 2.27 29.47
C THR A 256 19.87 1.21 28.68
N PHE A 257 20.57 0.27 28.05
CA PHE A 257 19.99 -0.83 27.29
C PHE A 257 20.75 -2.12 27.57
N GLY A 258 20.03 -3.20 27.82
CA GLY A 258 20.64 -4.44 28.25
C GLY A 258 21.30 -4.35 29.64
N SER A 259 22.22 -5.25 29.93
CA SER A 259 23.04 -5.25 31.16
C SER A 259 24.46 -4.72 30.88
N GLU A 260 25.27 -4.48 31.93
CA GLU A 260 26.55 -3.75 31.89
C GLU A 260 27.48 -4.09 30.70
N ASP A 261 27.47 -5.34 30.22
CA ASP A 261 28.32 -5.81 29.10
C ASP A 261 27.53 -6.31 27.86
N LEU A 262 26.19 -6.31 27.90
CA LEU A 262 25.36 -6.94 26.87
C LEU A 262 24.25 -6.01 26.38
N ASN A 263 24.44 -5.40 25.20
CA ASN A 263 23.41 -4.61 24.52
C ASN A 263 22.36 -5.50 23.83
N VAL A 264 21.49 -6.12 24.63
CA VAL A 264 20.51 -7.11 24.16
C VAL A 264 19.11 -6.87 24.74
N PRO A 265 18.03 -7.16 23.97
CA PRO A 265 16.65 -6.89 24.41
C PRO A 265 16.08 -7.91 25.43
N TRP A 266 16.79 -9.00 25.69
CA TRP A 266 16.36 -10.03 26.65
C TRP A 266 16.93 -9.84 28.07
N GLU A 267 17.74 -8.81 28.29
CA GLU A 267 18.25 -8.43 29.60
C GLU A 267 17.79 -7.01 29.95
N ALA A 268 17.28 -6.83 31.17
CA ALA A 268 16.86 -5.53 31.65
C ALA A 268 18.05 -4.80 32.30
N PRO A 269 18.16 -3.47 32.15
CA PRO A 269 19.12 -2.68 32.91
C PRO A 269 18.96 -2.85 34.41
N ASP A 270 20.07 -2.76 35.14
CA ASP A 270 20.07 -2.85 36.59
C ASP A 270 19.12 -1.83 37.22
N GLY A 271 18.36 -2.28 38.21
CA GLY A 271 17.34 -1.46 38.87
C GLY A 271 16.02 -1.30 38.09
N THR A 272 15.85 -1.98 36.94
CA THR A 272 14.61 -1.94 36.14
C THR A 272 13.91 -3.32 35.99
N PRO A 273 13.59 -4.02 37.08
CA PRO A 273 13.12 -5.41 37.05
C PRO A 273 11.79 -5.64 36.30
N ASN A 274 11.04 -4.57 35.98
CA ASN A 274 9.78 -4.63 35.25
C ASN A 274 9.88 -4.11 33.79
N ALA A 275 11.09 -3.79 33.31
CA ALA A 275 11.30 -3.40 31.92
C ALA A 275 10.86 -4.53 30.97
N PRO A 276 10.14 -4.23 29.88
CA PRO A 276 9.81 -5.25 28.90
C PRO A 276 11.07 -5.84 28.28
N THR A 277 11.20 -7.16 28.29
CA THR A 277 12.27 -7.90 27.63
C THR A 277 11.71 -8.93 26.66
N THR A 278 12.55 -9.43 25.77
CA THR A 278 12.29 -10.61 24.94
C THR A 278 12.77 -11.89 25.64
N SER A 279 12.46 -13.04 25.04
CA SER A 279 13.06 -14.32 25.44
C SER A 279 14.57 -14.31 25.18
N LYS A 280 15.33 -15.13 25.90
CA LYS A 280 16.78 -15.26 25.67
C LYS A 280 17.08 -15.56 24.19
N ASP A 281 18.04 -14.84 23.63
CA ASP A 281 18.49 -14.91 22.23
C ASP A 281 17.43 -14.50 21.18
N ASP A 282 16.36 -13.80 21.59
CA ASP A 282 15.34 -13.25 20.71
C ASP A 282 15.52 -11.74 20.54
N TRP A 283 15.91 -11.28 19.35
CA TRP A 283 16.05 -9.85 19.06
C TRP A 283 14.72 -9.09 18.98
N GLY A 284 13.58 -9.78 18.95
CA GLY A 284 12.26 -9.18 18.84
C GLY A 284 11.84 -8.90 17.39
N TRP A 285 10.84 -8.02 17.24
CA TRP A 285 10.12 -7.79 16.00
C TRP A 285 10.17 -6.32 15.58
N ILE A 286 10.35 -6.09 14.29
CA ILE A 286 10.33 -4.76 13.67
C ILE A 286 9.17 -4.63 12.68
N ASN A 287 8.60 -3.44 12.59
CA ASN A 287 7.59 -3.13 11.56
C ASN A 287 8.29 -2.70 10.27
N LEU A 288 8.27 -3.54 9.24
CA LEU A 288 8.99 -3.34 7.98
C LEU A 288 8.47 -2.17 7.13
N ARG A 289 7.27 -1.64 7.42
CA ARG A 289 6.73 -0.49 6.67
C ARG A 289 7.57 0.73 6.93
N GLY A 290 8.12 1.31 5.87
CA GLY A 290 8.95 2.51 5.97
C GLY A 290 10.44 2.21 6.11
N HIS A 291 10.85 0.96 5.99
CA HIS A 291 12.25 0.54 5.90
C HIS A 291 12.56 0.06 4.47
N GLN A 292 13.84 0.09 4.11
CA GLN A 292 14.29 -0.14 2.74
C GLN A 292 14.79 -1.58 2.57
N PRO A 293 14.14 -2.43 1.75
CA PRO A 293 14.72 -3.68 1.26
C PRO A 293 16.12 -3.49 0.67
N THR A 294 17.12 -4.26 1.09
CA THR A 294 18.50 -4.12 0.60
C THR A 294 18.91 -5.18 -0.42
N LYS A 295 18.23 -6.33 -0.43
CA LYS A 295 18.50 -7.43 -1.37
C LYS A 295 17.54 -7.46 -2.56
N GLU A 296 17.95 -8.18 -3.58
CA GLU A 296 17.12 -8.60 -4.70
C GLU A 296 15.92 -9.44 -4.23
N PRO A 297 14.70 -9.23 -4.78
CA PRO A 297 13.56 -10.11 -4.52
C PRO A 297 13.86 -11.55 -4.95
N LYS A 298 13.46 -12.54 -4.13
CA LYS A 298 13.72 -13.96 -4.43
C LYS A 298 13.09 -14.46 -5.73
N GLN A 299 12.06 -13.79 -6.24
CA GLN A 299 11.29 -14.20 -7.41
C GLN A 299 11.18 -13.04 -8.38
N LEU A 300 11.89 -13.15 -9.50
CA LEU A 300 11.85 -12.24 -10.64
C LEU A 300 11.30 -12.95 -11.88
N ASP A 301 10.81 -12.16 -12.83
CA ASP A 301 10.33 -12.58 -14.16
C ASP A 301 9.21 -13.63 -14.21
N GLN A 302 8.55 -13.87 -13.08
CA GLN A 302 7.39 -14.73 -12.97
C GLN A 302 6.24 -14.06 -12.22
N VAL A 303 5.03 -14.58 -12.43
CA VAL A 303 3.87 -14.19 -11.63
C VAL A 303 3.97 -14.87 -10.27
N VAL A 304 4.05 -14.08 -9.21
CA VAL A 304 4.05 -14.55 -7.84
C VAL A 304 2.65 -14.42 -7.27
N ILE A 305 2.12 -15.53 -6.78
CA ILE A 305 0.90 -15.58 -5.97
C ILE A 305 1.34 -15.85 -4.53
N PRO A 306 1.29 -14.86 -3.63
CA PRO A 306 1.68 -15.07 -2.23
C PRO A 306 0.85 -16.20 -1.59
N GLY A 307 1.50 -17.12 -0.88
CA GLY A 307 0.79 -18.20 -0.16
C GLY A 307 -0.20 -17.66 0.89
N THR A 308 0.01 -16.43 1.37
CA THR A 308 -0.98 -15.65 2.11
C THR A 308 -1.04 -14.24 1.50
N PRO A 309 -2.24 -13.70 1.17
CA PRO A 309 -2.39 -12.34 0.65
C PRO A 309 -1.72 -11.31 1.57
N ILE A 310 -1.04 -10.32 0.98
CA ILE A 310 -0.20 -9.39 1.74
C ILE A 310 -1.01 -8.12 2.07
N PRO A 311 -1.28 -7.82 3.35
CA PRO A 311 -2.14 -6.69 3.71
C PRO A 311 -1.48 -5.33 3.43
N VAL A 312 -2.18 -4.51 2.64
CA VAL A 312 -1.79 -3.13 2.30
C VAL A 312 -2.87 -2.13 2.70
N LYS A 313 -2.44 -0.89 2.93
CA LYS A 313 -3.30 0.24 3.26
C LYS A 313 -3.39 1.21 2.11
N ALA A 314 -4.47 1.98 2.04
CA ALA A 314 -4.53 3.17 1.19
C ALA A 314 -3.26 4.02 1.39
N GLY A 315 -2.61 4.41 0.29
CA GLY A 315 -1.38 5.20 0.31
C GLY A 315 -0.09 4.37 0.43
N THR A 316 -0.18 3.06 0.61
CA THR A 316 1.01 2.17 0.65
C THR A 316 1.74 2.22 -0.69
N PRO A 317 3.05 2.52 -0.75
CA PRO A 317 3.80 2.46 -1.99
C PRO A 317 3.82 1.04 -2.58
N LEU A 318 3.50 0.94 -3.86
CA LEU A 318 3.49 -0.30 -4.64
C LEU A 318 4.69 -0.40 -5.59
N GLY A 319 5.52 0.62 -5.69
CA GLY A 319 6.72 0.63 -6.51
C GLY A 319 6.73 1.79 -7.50
N GLN A 320 7.80 1.88 -8.26
CA GLN A 320 8.01 2.93 -9.26
C GLN A 320 7.29 2.60 -10.57
N LEU A 321 6.99 3.66 -11.32
CA LEU A 321 6.50 3.53 -12.69
C LEU A 321 7.60 2.94 -13.56
N GLY A 322 7.25 2.01 -14.42
CA GLY A 322 8.13 1.40 -15.39
C GLY A 322 7.86 1.84 -16.81
N GLU A 323 8.58 1.22 -17.73
CA GLU A 323 8.59 1.63 -19.13
C GLU A 323 7.48 0.96 -19.94
N TYR A 324 6.90 1.69 -20.88
CA TYR A 324 6.08 1.11 -21.95
C TYR A 324 6.19 1.93 -23.23
N HIS A 325 6.75 1.33 -24.27
CA HIS A 325 6.91 1.94 -25.59
C HIS A 325 5.92 1.28 -26.56
N ASP A 326 5.06 2.09 -27.17
CA ASP A 326 4.22 1.67 -28.28
C ASP A 326 5.03 1.65 -29.59
N TYR A 327 4.39 1.21 -30.68
CA TYR A 327 5.04 1.16 -31.99
C TYR A 327 5.52 2.54 -32.48
N GLU A 328 4.76 3.60 -32.22
CA GLU A 328 5.12 4.96 -32.63
C GLU A 328 6.40 5.47 -31.94
N ARG A 329 6.71 4.91 -30.76
CA ARG A 329 7.92 5.23 -29.99
C ARG A 329 9.03 4.19 -30.12
N ALA A 330 8.81 3.15 -30.93
CA ALA A 330 9.84 2.16 -31.21
C ALA A 330 10.98 2.77 -32.01
N THR A 331 12.23 2.38 -31.71
CA THR A 331 13.42 2.99 -32.33
C THR A 331 14.29 1.93 -33.04
N PRO A 332 15.03 2.27 -34.10
CA PRO A 332 15.95 1.33 -34.74
C PRO A 332 17.18 0.99 -33.87
N LEU A 333 17.39 1.73 -32.77
CA LEU A 333 18.45 1.47 -31.80
C LEU A 333 17.90 0.63 -30.63
N PRO A 334 18.76 -0.05 -29.86
CA PRO A 334 18.35 -0.65 -28.60
C PRO A 334 17.60 0.39 -27.75
N PRO A 335 16.42 0.03 -27.21
CA PRO A 335 15.56 0.99 -26.54
C PRO A 335 16.22 1.42 -25.23
N ILE A 336 16.15 2.72 -24.95
CA ILE A 336 16.56 3.27 -23.66
C ILE A 336 15.32 3.78 -22.93
N ALA A 337 15.35 3.77 -21.59
CA ALA A 337 14.26 4.26 -20.76
C ALA A 337 13.91 5.71 -21.13
N ARG A 338 12.66 5.95 -21.52
CA ARG A 338 12.18 7.23 -22.10
C ARG A 338 10.71 7.52 -21.80
N ARG A 339 9.93 6.53 -21.38
CA ARG A 339 8.50 6.67 -21.16
C ARG A 339 8.07 5.82 -19.98
N GLN A 340 8.23 6.41 -18.81
CA GLN A 340 7.62 5.93 -17.58
C GLN A 340 6.13 6.18 -17.63
N ILE A 341 5.35 5.12 -17.42
CA ILE A 341 3.90 5.18 -17.43
C ILE A 341 3.32 4.11 -16.50
N LEU A 342 2.29 4.49 -15.76
CA LEU A 342 1.40 3.58 -15.05
C LEU A 342 0.14 3.40 -15.88
N HIS A 343 -0.31 2.15 -16.02
CA HIS A 343 -1.68 1.85 -16.40
C HIS A 343 -2.41 1.29 -15.17
N LEU A 344 -3.41 2.00 -14.67
CA LEU A 344 -4.22 1.61 -13.53
C LEU A 344 -5.63 1.21 -13.96
N GLU A 345 -6.01 -0.04 -13.71
CA GLU A 345 -7.34 -0.58 -13.95
C GLU A 345 -8.05 -0.93 -12.63
N VAL A 346 -9.38 -0.79 -12.60
CA VAL A 346 -10.22 -1.27 -11.51
C VAL A 346 -11.34 -2.12 -12.07
N PHE A 347 -11.45 -3.36 -11.59
CA PHE A 347 -12.43 -4.33 -12.06
C PHE A 347 -12.96 -5.23 -10.94
N THR A 348 -13.97 -6.02 -11.26
CA THR A 348 -14.65 -6.93 -10.33
C THR A 348 -14.88 -8.28 -10.99
N ASP A 349 -15.24 -9.27 -10.17
CA ASP A 349 -15.75 -10.54 -10.67
C ASP A 349 -17.19 -10.44 -11.22
N ASP A 350 -17.71 -11.58 -11.66
CA ASP A 350 -19.06 -11.78 -12.20
C ASP A 350 -20.19 -11.56 -11.15
N GLY A 351 -19.85 -11.59 -9.86
CA GLY A 351 -20.76 -11.28 -8.75
C GLY A 351 -21.19 -9.81 -8.68
N PHE A 352 -20.45 -8.91 -9.33
CA PHE A 352 -20.69 -7.47 -9.22
C PHE A 352 -22.09 -7.03 -9.63
N SER A 353 -22.69 -7.67 -10.63
CA SER A 353 -24.03 -7.30 -11.10
C SER A 353 -25.09 -7.52 -10.01
N ALA A 354 -24.98 -8.64 -9.26
CA ALA A 354 -25.84 -8.94 -8.13
C ALA A 354 -25.57 -8.01 -6.93
N PHE A 355 -24.30 -7.73 -6.64
CA PHE A 355 -23.91 -6.76 -5.61
C PHE A 355 -24.44 -5.36 -5.90
N LEU A 356 -24.35 -4.90 -7.16
CA LEU A 356 -24.85 -3.61 -7.60
C LEU A 356 -26.37 -3.48 -7.45
N ALA A 357 -27.12 -4.54 -7.79
CA ALA A 357 -28.57 -4.58 -7.57
C ALA A 357 -28.93 -4.40 -6.09
N LYS A 358 -28.21 -5.08 -5.19
CA LYS A 358 -28.40 -4.94 -3.74
C LYS A 358 -27.95 -3.59 -3.21
N SER A 359 -26.85 -3.05 -3.74
CA SER A 359 -26.39 -1.71 -3.40
C SER A 359 -27.45 -0.66 -3.71
N ARG A 360 -28.08 -0.73 -4.89
CA ARG A 360 -29.21 0.14 -5.28
C ARG A 360 -30.42 -0.03 -4.34
N ALA A 361 -30.76 -1.27 -3.99
CA ALA A 361 -31.86 -1.54 -3.06
C ALA A 361 -31.56 -0.99 -1.64
N ARG A 362 -30.32 -1.14 -1.15
CA ARG A 362 -29.85 -0.58 0.13
C ARG A 362 -29.88 0.94 0.11
N ALA A 363 -29.38 1.57 -0.96
CA ALA A 363 -29.37 3.03 -1.11
C ALA A 363 -30.78 3.65 -1.06
N ALA A 364 -31.79 2.96 -1.59
CA ALA A 364 -33.18 3.41 -1.52
C ALA A 364 -33.72 3.50 -0.08
N GLN A 365 -33.15 2.72 0.85
CA GLN A 365 -33.53 2.69 2.26
C GLN A 365 -32.74 3.70 3.12
N LEU A 366 -31.66 4.27 2.58
CA LEU A 366 -30.81 5.20 3.31
C LEU A 366 -31.30 6.65 3.15
N PRO A 367 -31.11 7.49 4.19
CA PRO A 367 -31.27 8.94 4.12
C PRO A 367 -30.51 9.57 2.94
N ALA A 368 -31.02 10.66 2.38
CA ALA A 368 -30.47 11.28 1.17
C ALA A 368 -29.02 11.79 1.36
N ASP A 369 -28.69 12.25 2.56
CA ASP A 369 -27.36 12.67 2.99
C ASP A 369 -26.36 11.50 3.14
N GLN A 370 -26.84 10.25 3.16
CA GLN A 370 -26.02 9.04 3.20
C GLN A 370 -25.84 8.37 1.84
N ARG A 371 -26.43 8.93 0.77
CA ARG A 371 -26.25 8.45 -0.61
C ARG A 371 -25.02 9.11 -1.22
N SER A 372 -23.83 8.68 -0.82
CA SER A 372 -22.59 9.13 -1.45
C SER A 372 -22.39 8.42 -2.80
N LEU A 373 -22.65 9.12 -3.91
CA LEU A 373 -22.29 8.67 -5.26
C LEU A 373 -22.07 9.88 -6.17
N LEU A 374 -21.16 9.69 -7.13
CA LEU A 374 -21.00 10.58 -8.28
C LEU A 374 -22.37 10.80 -8.94
N VAL A 375 -22.90 12.02 -8.81
CA VAL A 375 -24.17 12.40 -9.42
C VAL A 375 -23.91 12.71 -10.89
N ILE A 376 -24.22 11.76 -11.77
CA ILE A 376 -24.48 12.08 -13.17
C ILE A 376 -25.92 12.58 -13.23
N ASN A 377 -26.10 13.90 -13.29
CA ASN A 377 -27.43 14.50 -13.33
C ASN A 377 -28.23 13.94 -14.51
N ALA A 378 -29.52 13.67 -14.31
CA ALA A 378 -30.42 13.36 -15.42
C ALA A 378 -30.35 14.51 -16.44
N GLY A 379 -29.97 14.20 -17.69
CA GLY A 379 -29.72 15.20 -18.74
C GLY A 379 -28.25 15.60 -18.93
N ALA A 380 -27.32 15.04 -18.16
CA ALA A 380 -25.90 15.13 -18.45
C ALA A 380 -25.63 14.54 -19.84
N LYS A 381 -25.25 15.39 -20.78
CA LYS A 381 -24.92 14.98 -22.15
C LYS A 381 -23.47 14.52 -22.16
N LEU A 382 -23.24 13.28 -22.60
CA LEU A 382 -21.90 12.91 -23.07
C LEU A 382 -21.51 13.89 -24.18
N VAL A 383 -20.29 14.41 -24.15
CA VAL A 383 -19.77 15.20 -25.27
C VAL A 383 -19.56 14.25 -26.45
N GLN A 384 -20.57 14.14 -27.30
CA GLN A 384 -20.54 13.31 -28.51
C GLN A 384 -19.89 14.04 -29.70
N ALA A 385 -19.77 15.35 -29.61
CA ALA A 385 -19.12 16.20 -30.59
C ALA A 385 -18.24 17.21 -29.86
N ILE A 386 -16.93 17.15 -30.13
CA ILE A 386 -15.96 18.14 -29.67
C ILE A 386 -16.30 19.46 -30.38
N PRO A 387 -16.48 20.59 -29.67
CA PRO A 387 -16.64 21.89 -30.31
C PRO A 387 -15.47 22.14 -31.26
N ALA A 388 -15.72 22.82 -32.39
CA ALA A 388 -14.63 23.23 -33.27
C ALA A 388 -13.62 24.04 -32.45
N ALA A 389 -12.34 23.63 -32.49
CA ALA A 389 -11.28 24.24 -31.70
C ALA A 389 -11.28 25.76 -31.88
N ASP A 390 -11.35 26.49 -30.76
CA ASP A 390 -11.31 27.96 -30.72
C ASP A 390 -9.91 28.52 -31.00
N ARG A 391 -8.91 27.62 -31.12
CA ARG A 391 -7.54 27.92 -31.57
C ARG A 391 -7.07 26.91 -32.61
N LYS A 392 -6.53 27.43 -33.72
CA LYS A 392 -5.81 26.63 -34.72
C LYS A 392 -4.33 26.55 -34.33
N LEU A 393 -3.85 25.37 -33.92
CA LEU A 393 -2.42 25.08 -33.89
C LEU A 393 -1.91 25.02 -35.33
N ARG A 394 -1.01 25.93 -35.70
CA ARG A 394 -0.28 25.86 -36.97
C ARG A 394 1.03 25.12 -36.73
N LEU A 395 1.14 23.91 -37.25
CA LEU A 395 2.42 23.22 -37.38
C LEU A 395 3.19 23.89 -38.52
N TYR A 396 4.28 24.59 -38.21
CA TYR A 396 5.26 24.94 -39.23
C TYR A 396 6.21 23.74 -39.37
N MET A 397 6.06 22.98 -40.44
CA MET A 397 7.13 22.06 -40.85
C MET A 397 8.26 22.92 -41.44
N ARG A 398 9.47 22.74 -40.92
CA ARG A 398 10.69 23.17 -41.62
C ARG A 398 11.19 22.03 -42.49
#